data_AF-A0A8T0J3E0-F1
#
_entry.id   AF-A0A8T0J3E0-F1
#
_cell.length_a   1.000
_cell.length_b   1.000
_cell.length_c   1.000
_cell.angle_alpha   90.00
_cell.angle_beta   90.00
_cell.angle_gamma   90.00
#
_symmetry.space_group_name_H-M   'P 1'
#
loop_
_entity.id
_entity.type
_entity.pdbx_description
1 polymer ?
#
loop_
_entity_poly.entity_id
_entity_poly.type
_entity_poly.pdbx_seq_one_letter_code
_entity_poly.pdbx_strand_id
1 'polypeptide(L)'
;MAARAQHVYRDLLRTVRKHTKGDHFSDYICQKFRDSAASKDTDALQKNIMLAKDYAYLVRSVHAHKDLLVSYNIGVDREVEQSARLKDTANRVGLSMPKLFEEDQSK
;
A
#
# COMPACT_ATOMS: atom_id res chain seq x y z
N MET A 1 -13.20 -1.20 27.12
CA MET A 1 -12.28 -0.29 26.39
C MET A 1 -11.18 -1.02 25.64
N ALA A 2 -10.47 -1.99 26.25
CA ALA A 2 -9.38 -2.74 25.60
C ALA A 2 -9.76 -3.44 24.28
N ALA A 3 -10.93 -4.10 24.21
CA ALA A 3 -11.38 -4.78 22.99
C ALA A 3 -11.56 -3.82 21.79
N ARG A 4 -12.05 -2.60 22.04
CA ARG A 4 -12.23 -1.58 21.00
C ARG A 4 -10.88 -1.06 20.50
N ALA A 5 -9.91 -0.89 21.39
CA ALA A 5 -8.55 -0.49 21.06
C ALA A 5 -7.84 -1.56 20.20
N GLN A 6 -7.99 -2.83 20.56
CA GLN A 6 -7.43 -3.96 19.80
C GLN A 6 -8.02 -4.06 18.38
N HIS A 7 -9.33 -3.83 18.23
CA HIS A 7 -9.95 -3.83 16.91
C HIS A 7 -9.39 -2.72 16.02
N VAL A 8 -9.28 -1.50 16.54
CA VAL A 8 -8.73 -0.34 15.80
C VAL A 8 -7.28 -0.59 15.39
N TYR A 9 -6.48 -1.12 16.31
CA TYR A 9 -5.09 -1.50 16.02
C TYR A 9 -4.98 -2.53 14.89
N ARG A 10 -5.80 -3.59 14.95
CA ARG A 10 -5.82 -4.63 13.92
C ARG A 10 -6.28 -4.08 12.56
N ASP A 11 -7.27 -3.18 12.56
CA ASP A 11 -7.76 -2.55 11.34
C ASP A 11 -6.71 -1.66 10.68
N LEU A 12 -6.01 -0.85 11.49
CA LEU A 12 -4.91 -0.01 11.01
C LEU A 12 -3.78 -0.88 10.44
N LEU A 13 -3.32 -1.90 11.16
CA LEU A 13 -2.27 -2.80 10.69
C LEU A 13 -2.65 -3.51 9.39
N ARG A 14 -3.90 -3.99 9.29
CA ARG A 14 -4.38 -4.64 8.06
C ARG A 14 -4.38 -3.67 6.89
N THR A 15 -4.84 -2.44 7.11
CA THR A 15 -4.90 -1.40 6.08
C THR A 15 -3.50 -1.01 5.61
N VAL A 16 -2.57 -0.79 6.54
CA VAL A 16 -1.18 -0.43 6.23
C VAL A 16 -0.47 -1.57 5.48
N ARG A 17 -0.59 -2.82 5.94
CA ARG A 17 0.01 -3.97 5.24
C ARG A 17 -0.56 -4.20 3.85
N LYS A 18 -1.84 -3.90 3.63
CA LYS A 18 -2.48 -4.04 2.31
C LYS A 18 -1.96 -3.00 1.32
N HIS A 19 -1.67 -1.79 1.79
CA HIS A 19 -1.52 -0.62 0.93
C HIS A 19 -0.10 -0.03 0.91
N THR A 20 0.76 -0.37 1.87
CA THR A 20 2.15 0.10 1.94
C THR A 20 3.12 -1.07 1.77
N LYS A 21 4.19 -0.87 1.00
CA LYS A 21 5.21 -1.89 0.72
C LYS A 21 6.42 -1.80 1.67
N GLY A 22 6.18 -1.44 2.94
CA GLY A 22 7.26 -1.21 3.91
C GLY A 22 6.91 -1.68 5.32
N ASP A 23 7.71 -2.59 5.85
CA ASP A 23 7.49 -3.19 7.17
C ASP A 23 7.70 -2.18 8.31
N HIS A 24 8.53 -1.15 8.09
CA HIS A 24 8.83 -0.09 9.06
C HIS A 24 7.59 0.62 9.59
N PHE A 25 6.55 0.81 8.76
CA PHE A 25 5.29 1.40 9.23
C PHE A 25 4.54 0.46 10.17
N SER A 26 4.50 -0.84 9.85
CA SER A 26 3.86 -1.82 10.72
C SER A 26 4.61 -1.99 12.04
N ASP A 27 5.94 -1.96 12.01
CA ASP A 27 6.78 -2.04 13.20
C ASP A 27 6.61 -0.80 14.09
N TYR A 28 6.58 0.39 13.48
CA TYR A 28 6.31 1.64 14.19
C TYR A 28 4.94 1.63 14.87
N ILE A 29 3.90 1.15 14.18
CA ILE A 29 2.54 1.02 14.76
C ILE A 29 2.56 0.03 15.93
N CYS A 30 3.21 -1.12 15.77
CA CYS A 30 3.37 -2.09 16.85
C CYS A 30 4.06 -1.46 18.08
N GLN A 31 5.15 -0.71 17.87
CA GLN A 31 5.90 -0.08 18.95
C GLN A 31 5.05 0.98 19.66
N LYS A 32 4.40 1.90 18.93
CA LYS A 32 3.56 2.96 19.51
C LYS A 32 2.40 2.41 20.34
N PHE A 33 1.79 1.30 19.93
CA PHE A 33 0.72 0.67 20.71
C PHE A 33 1.25 -0.07 21.94
N ARG A 34 2.46 -0.65 21.88
CA ARG A 34 3.12 -1.24 23.06
C ARG A 34 3.49 -0.17 24.09
N ASP A 35 4.03 0.96 23.64
CA ASP A 35 4.38 2.10 24.50
C ASP A 35 3.12 2.69 25.17
N SER A 36 2.02 2.80 24.41
CA SER A 36 0.73 3.30 24.91
C SER A 36 0.02 2.33 25.86
N ALA A 37 0.36 1.03 25.80
CA ALA A 37 -0.14 0.03 26.75
C ALA A 37 0.70 -0.02 28.03
N ALA A 38 1.98 0.35 27.94
CA ALA A 38 2.88 0.49 29.08
C ALA A 38 2.58 1.75 29.89
N SER A 39 2.12 2.84 29.24
CA SER A 39 1.65 4.03 29.94
C SER A 39 0.26 3.79 30.57
N LYS A 40 0.07 4.18 31.83
CA LYS A 40 -1.23 4.12 32.53
C LYS A 40 -2.15 5.31 32.21
N ASP A 41 -1.76 6.14 31.24
CA ASP A 41 -2.51 7.34 30.86
C ASP A 41 -3.67 6.98 29.92
N THR A 42 -4.87 6.95 30.48
CA THR A 42 -6.09 6.61 29.76
C THR A 42 -6.49 7.65 28.72
N ASP A 43 -6.14 8.92 28.92
CA ASP A 43 -6.50 10.01 28.00
C ASP A 43 -5.60 9.98 26.76
N ALA A 44 -4.29 9.77 26.96
CA ALA A 44 -3.36 9.53 25.86
C ALA A 44 -3.74 8.30 25.03
N LEU A 45 -4.17 7.21 25.69
CA LEU A 45 -4.63 6.01 24.99
C LEU A 45 -5.86 6.29 24.10
N GLN A 46 -6.83 7.05 24.61
CA GLN A 46 -8.03 7.39 23.85
C GLN A 46 -7.72 8.28 22.63
N LYS A 47 -6.83 9.26 22.79
CA LYS A 47 -6.31 10.09 21.69
C LYS A 47 -5.61 9.24 20.63
N ASN A 48 -4.76 8.30 21.04
CA ASN A 48 -4.05 7.41 20.10
C ASN A 48 -5.01 6.48 19.34
N ILE A 49 -6.08 6.00 20.00
CA ILE A 49 -7.11 5.20 19.32
C ILE A 49 -7.87 6.04 18.29
N MET A 50 -8.19 7.30 18.60
CA MET A 50 -8.84 8.22 17.65
C MET A 50 -7.95 8.45 16.44
N LEU A 51 -6.70 8.83 16.69
CA LEU A 51 -5.68 9.08 15.69
C LEU A 51 -5.44 7.86 14.78
N ALA A 52 -5.41 6.65 15.34
CA ALA A 52 -5.29 5.42 14.57
C ALA A 52 -6.49 5.18 13.61
N LYS A 53 -7.71 5.55 14.01
CA LYS A 53 -8.87 5.48 13.12
C LYS A 53 -8.78 6.48 11.98
N ASP A 54 -8.38 7.71 12.29
CA ASP A 54 -8.26 8.77 11.28
C ASP A 54 -7.19 8.40 10.24
N TYR A 55 -6.06 7.84 10.67
CA TYR A 55 -5.05 7.33 9.75
C TYR A 55 -5.53 6.13 8.94
N ALA A 56 -6.25 5.18 9.54
CA ALA A 56 -6.81 4.05 8.80
C ALA A 56 -7.79 4.53 7.72
N TYR A 57 -8.62 5.52 8.04
CA TYR A 57 -9.52 6.17 7.09
C TYR A 57 -8.75 6.86 5.97
N LEU A 58 -7.73 7.65 6.30
CA LEU A 58 -6.90 8.37 5.33
C LEU A 58 -6.18 7.44 4.36
N VAL A 59 -5.54 6.37 4.85
CA VAL A 59 -4.85 5.42 3.96
C VAL A 59 -5.84 4.76 3.01
N ARG A 60 -7.02 4.38 3.51
CA ARG A 60 -8.06 3.73 2.71
C ARG A 60 -8.66 4.68 1.67
N SER A 61 -8.90 5.94 2.02
CA SER A 61 -9.45 6.93 1.08
C SER A 61 -8.46 7.26 -0.03
N VAL A 62 -7.18 7.49 0.31
CA VAL A 62 -6.13 7.75 -0.70
C VAL A 62 -6.02 6.58 -1.67
N HIS A 63 -6.06 5.34 -1.18
CA HIS A 63 -6.00 4.17 -2.05
C HIS A 63 -7.27 3.98 -2.87
N ALA A 64 -8.45 4.24 -2.32
CA ALA A 64 -9.68 4.22 -3.10
C ALA A 64 -9.66 5.25 -4.24
N HIS A 65 -9.14 6.46 -4.00
CA HIS A 65 -8.97 7.46 -5.05
C HIS A 65 -7.92 7.05 -6.09
N LYS A 66 -6.82 6.43 -5.64
CA LYS A 66 -5.81 5.87 -6.56
C LYS A 66 -6.42 4.79 -7.46
N ASP A 67 -7.15 3.84 -6.88
CA ASP A 67 -7.81 2.76 -7.62
C ASP A 67 -8.83 3.33 -8.62
N LEU A 68 -9.55 4.37 -8.23
CA LEU A 68 -10.46 5.10 -9.13
C LEU A 68 -9.72 5.72 -10.31
N LEU A 69 -8.63 6.45 -10.09
CA LEU A 69 -7.84 7.05 -11.17
C LEU A 69 -7.30 5.99 -12.13
N VAL A 70 -6.79 4.87 -11.59
CA VAL A 70 -6.32 3.74 -12.40
C VAL A 70 -7.46 3.15 -13.23
N SER A 71 -8.68 3.05 -12.70
CA SER A 71 -9.83 2.54 -13.45
C SER A 71 -10.23 3.40 -14.66
N TYR A 72 -9.89 4.70 -14.65
CA TYR A 72 -10.04 5.60 -15.78
C TYR A 72 -8.80 5.69 -16.67
N ASN A 73 -7.82 4.79 -16.49
CA ASN A 73 -6.51 4.84 -17.15
C ASN A 73 -5.77 6.18 -16.92
N ILE A 74 -6.00 6.84 -15.79
CA ILE A 74 -5.31 8.07 -15.39
C ILE A 74 -4.12 7.70 -14.51
N GLY A 75 -2.92 8.14 -14.88
CA GLY A 75 -1.68 7.86 -14.14
C GLY A 75 -1.12 6.45 -14.34
N VAL A 76 -1.66 5.68 -15.31
CA VAL A 76 -1.05 4.44 -15.79
C VAL A 76 -0.11 4.79 -16.95
N ASP A 77 1.13 4.32 -16.87
CA ASP A 77 2.07 4.44 -17.97
C ASP A 77 1.60 3.55 -19.13
N ARG A 78 1.12 4.21 -20.19
CA ARG A 78 0.52 3.54 -21.35
C ARG A 78 1.53 2.65 -22.07
N GLU A 79 2.82 3.01 -22.08
CA GLU A 79 3.84 2.22 -22.76
C GLU A 79 4.12 0.91 -22.00
N VAL A 80 4.15 0.99 -20.67
CA VAL A 80 4.29 -0.19 -19.81
C VAL A 80 3.08 -1.11 -19.94
N GLU A 81 1.86 -0.55 -19.98
CA GLU A 81 0.65 -1.36 -20.14
C GLU A 81 0.57 -2.02 -21.52
N GLN A 82 0.91 -1.28 -22.59
CA GLN A 82 0.94 -1.80 -23.95
C GLN A 82 2.00 -2.90 -24.12
N SER A 83 3.22 -2.70 -23.60
CA SER A 83 4.26 -3.72 -23.66
C SER A 83 3.88 -5.00 -22.93
N ALA A 84 3.18 -4.90 -21.78
CA ALA A 84 2.65 -6.06 -21.06
C ALA A 84 1.58 -6.81 -21.87
N ARG A 85 0.64 -6.08 -22.50
CA ARG A 85 -0.40 -6.67 -23.37
C ARG A 85 0.19 -7.34 -24.61
N LEU A 86 1.17 -6.70 -25.26
CA LEU A 86 1.88 -7.26 -26.41
C LEU A 86 2.64 -8.54 -26.02
N LYS A 87 3.30 -8.55 -24.85
CA LYS A 87 3.98 -9.74 -24.33
C LYS A 87 3.02 -10.90 -24.08
N ASP A 88 1.85 -10.64 -23.48
CA ASP A 88 0.82 -11.66 -23.24
C ASP A 88 0.25 -12.20 -24.56
N THR A 89 0.03 -11.32 -25.54
CA THR A 89 -0.47 -11.68 -26.87
C THR A 89 0.54 -12.54 -27.62
N ALA A 90 1.81 -12.14 -27.63
CA ALA A 90 2.90 -12.91 -28.23
C ALA A 90 2.98 -14.31 -27.62
N ASN A 91 2.98 -14.42 -26.29
CA ASN A 91 3.05 -15.71 -25.60
C ASN A 91 1.87 -16.62 -25.95
N ARG A 92 0.65 -16.08 -26.09
CA ARG A 92 -0.53 -16.87 -26.50
C ARG A 92 -0.39 -17.50 -27.89
N VAL A 93 0.33 -16.85 -28.79
CA VAL A 93 0.59 -17.36 -30.15
C VAL A 93 1.93 -18.08 -30.27
N GLY A 94 2.60 -18.37 -29.15
CA GLY A 94 3.90 -19.06 -29.12
C GLY A 94 5.08 -18.20 -29.59
N LEU A 95 4.90 -16.88 -29.65
CA LEU A 95 5.95 -15.90 -29.99
C LEU A 95 6.50 -15.24 -28.72
N SER A 96 7.73 -14.75 -28.80
CA SER A 96 8.37 -13.98 -27.73
C SER A 96 8.62 -12.54 -28.15
N MET A 97 8.50 -11.59 -27.22
CA MET A 97 8.86 -10.19 -27.50
C MET A 97 10.35 -10.07 -27.86
N PRO A 98 10.72 -9.23 -28.83
CA PRO A 98 12.12 -8.94 -29.11
C PRO A 98 12.80 -8.39 -27.86
N LYS A 99 14.03 -8.82 -27.57
CA LYS A 99 14.89 -8.08 -26.65
C LYS A 99 15.19 -6.76 -27.35
N LEU A 100 14.76 -5.64 -26.77
CA LEU A 100 15.18 -4.33 -27.26
C LEU A 100 16.71 -4.38 -27.36
N PHE A 101 17.25 -4.05 -28.54
CA PHE A 101 18.68 -3.86 -28.69
C PHE A 101 19.04 -2.71 -27.75
N GLU A 102 19.71 -3.01 -26.64
CA GLU A 102 20.56 -2.01 -26.01
C GLU A 102 21.57 -1.64 -27.11
N GLU A 103 21.48 -0.42 -27.62
CA GLU A 103 22.48 0.08 -28.54
C GLU A 103 23.84 -0.13 -27.87
N ASP A 104 24.70 -0.90 -28.53
CA ASP A 104 26.14 -0.94 -28.30
C ASP A 104 26.68 0.51 -28.47
N GLN A 105 26.50 1.33 -27.45
CA GLN A 105 27.24 2.58 -27.22
C GLN A 105 28.62 2.18 -26.71
N SER A 106 29.36 1.46 -27.55
CA SER A 106 30.80 1.24 -27.40
C SER A 106 31.42 1.16 -28.78
N LYS A 107 31.83 2.32 -29.29
CA LYS A 107 33.01 2.52 -30.14
C LYS A 107 33.37 4.00 -30.17
#